data_AF-A0A9X6S509-F1
#
_entry.id   AF-A0A9X6S509-F1
#
_cell.length_a   1.000
_cell.length_b   1.000
_cell.length_c   1.000
_cell.angle_alpha   90.00
_cell.angle_beta   90.00
_cell.angle_gamma   90.00
#
_symmetry.space_group_name_H-M   'P 1'
#
loop_
_entity.id
_entity.type
_entity.pdbx_description
1 polymer ?
#
loop_
_entity_poly.entity_id
_entity_poly.type
_entity_poly.pdbx_seq_one_letter_code
_entity_poly.pdbx_strand_id
1 'polypeptide(L)'
;MKLGKYILFVGSLIVTLTAMSVNADTVKDQSNAISVETTDNSMISKDKINKENENNSQSTSQVMSDLTKSSSVQSTNSNDLNNNSKPEIKKIEEPAVSEKKTTVINEPKANAVEVKNGWYSVQNDWYYYKNNSMQKGWLHGGNDWYYFDPQNGRMHKKWLQGGNDWYYFNSINGRMQKNWLQGGNDWYYFNPTSGHMKTNWLQGGNDWYYFNPQSGHMQRNWLQGGNDWYYFNPTNGHMWKKWLQGGKDWYYLDSVNGHMQKGWLQGINTWYYFNYYNGKMYSNTFFNDGGQTYFAALSGNVHSPKYVSQWIPVRAPEGCTIASIAMLMSIKGERITNMYAAYANLPQSGNVFTGAGFTTIIPASNLVTYVRRYSSDIVNISGSSISTLVNYIQNGHPVLYYGWSGYERTYWNRNHAKVIVGYRNGNFHVYDPCYNHQWDPAGTSGGGKYDRGADRWISWGDLASEYNGSGAVTIV
;
A
#
# COMPACT_ATOMS: atom_id res chain seq x y z
N MET A 1 1.45 37.05 24.82
CA MET A 1 1.15 36.57 23.44
C MET A 1 -0.05 35.63 23.50
N LYS A 2 -0.86 35.55 22.43
CA LYS A 2 -2.17 34.88 22.43
C LYS A 2 -2.06 33.35 22.35
N LEU A 3 -2.79 32.63 23.22
CA LEU A 3 -3.12 31.21 23.00
C LEU A 3 -4.27 31.11 22.01
N GLY A 4 -4.07 30.43 20.88
CA GLY A 4 -5.11 30.14 19.89
C GLY A 4 -5.89 28.88 20.25
N LYS A 5 -7.20 29.01 20.51
CA LYS A 5 -8.12 27.86 20.60
C LYS A 5 -8.43 27.38 19.18
N TYR A 6 -8.14 26.11 18.87
CA TYR A 6 -8.71 25.45 17.69
C TYR A 6 -10.04 24.79 18.08
N ILE A 7 -11.12 25.34 17.53
CA ILE A 7 -12.46 24.72 17.57
C ILE A 7 -12.60 23.89 16.30
N LEU A 8 -12.75 22.56 16.43
CA LEU A 8 -13.17 21.73 15.30
C LEU A 8 -14.66 21.99 15.04
N PHE A 9 -14.97 22.59 13.89
CA PHE A 9 -16.32 22.60 13.34
C PHE A 9 -16.53 21.31 12.53
N VAL A 10 -17.39 20.42 13.00
CA VAL A 10 -17.77 19.21 12.24
C VAL A 10 -18.91 19.56 11.30
N GLY A 11 -18.57 20.01 10.09
CA GLY A 11 -19.53 20.27 9.03
C GLY A 11 -19.88 18.99 8.27
N SER A 12 -21.09 18.46 8.48
CA SER A 12 -21.61 17.32 7.70
C SER A 12 -21.79 17.71 6.23
N LEU A 13 -20.93 17.20 5.35
CA LEU A 13 -21.13 17.29 3.90
C LEU A 13 -22.05 16.14 3.44
N ILE A 14 -23.32 16.45 3.21
CA ILE A 14 -24.26 15.51 2.57
C ILE A 14 -23.92 15.45 1.08
N VAL A 15 -23.25 14.37 0.66
CA VAL A 15 -23.09 14.04 -0.76
C VAL A 15 -24.22 13.11 -1.16
N THR A 16 -25.24 13.65 -1.83
CA THR A 16 -26.29 12.86 -2.48
C THR A 16 -25.71 12.17 -3.72
N LEU A 17 -25.41 10.87 -3.63
CA LEU A 17 -25.15 10.04 -4.80
C LEU A 17 -26.48 9.70 -5.49
N THR A 18 -26.68 10.21 -6.70
CA THR A 18 -27.71 9.69 -7.61
C THR A 18 -27.26 8.33 -8.14
N ALA A 19 -27.95 7.26 -7.73
CA ALA A 19 -27.69 5.92 -8.24
C ALA A 19 -28.14 5.81 -9.70
N MET A 20 -27.22 5.45 -10.60
CA MET A 20 -27.58 4.96 -11.94
C MET A 20 -27.86 3.46 -11.84
N SER A 21 -29.09 3.05 -12.17
CA SER A 21 -29.49 1.65 -12.20
C SER A 21 -28.78 0.90 -13.32
N VAL A 22 -28.16 -0.23 -13.00
CA VAL A 22 -27.68 -1.21 -13.99
C VAL A 22 -28.52 -2.47 -13.81
N ASN A 23 -29.20 -2.90 -14.88
CA ASN A 23 -30.04 -4.10 -14.85
C ASN A 23 -29.18 -5.35 -14.61
N ALA A 24 -29.62 -6.23 -13.72
CA ALA A 24 -29.06 -7.55 -13.56
C ALA A 24 -29.80 -8.53 -14.49
N ASP A 25 -29.15 -8.91 -15.59
CA ASP A 25 -29.63 -10.02 -16.40
C ASP A 25 -29.33 -11.37 -15.74
N THR A 26 -30.27 -12.30 -15.91
CA THR A 26 -30.36 -13.55 -15.16
C THR A 26 -29.39 -14.62 -15.64
N VAL A 27 -28.63 -15.21 -14.71
CA VAL A 27 -28.02 -16.53 -14.92
C VAL A 27 -29.05 -17.60 -14.51
N LYS A 28 -29.53 -18.37 -15.49
CA LYS A 28 -30.09 -19.71 -15.22
C LYS A 28 -28.94 -20.68 -15.21
N ASP A 29 -28.79 -21.43 -14.12
CA ASP A 29 -27.96 -22.63 -14.11
C ASP A 29 -28.85 -23.85 -13.77
N GLN A 30 -28.66 -24.94 -14.49
CA GLN A 30 -29.58 -26.09 -14.48
C GLN A 30 -29.08 -27.20 -13.55
N SER A 31 -29.90 -27.57 -12.58
CA SER A 31 -29.74 -28.83 -11.84
C SER A 31 -30.60 -29.94 -12.44
N ASN A 32 -29.98 -31.03 -12.88
CA ASN A 32 -30.55 -32.39 -12.90
C ASN A 32 -29.35 -33.36 -12.80
N ALA A 33 -29.13 -34.04 -11.69
CA ALA A 33 -29.91 -35.17 -11.16
C ALA A 33 -29.73 -36.45 -12.00
N ILE A 34 -28.90 -37.36 -11.50
CA ILE A 34 -28.94 -38.80 -11.82
C ILE A 34 -29.02 -39.56 -10.49
N SER A 35 -30.08 -40.33 -10.35
CA SER A 35 -30.36 -41.28 -9.27
C SER A 35 -29.90 -42.68 -9.66
N VAL A 36 -29.29 -43.43 -8.74
CA VAL A 36 -29.38 -44.90 -8.69
C VAL A 36 -29.47 -45.35 -7.22
N GLU A 37 -30.23 -46.40 -6.98
CA GLU A 37 -30.69 -46.86 -5.67
C GLU A 37 -29.68 -47.77 -4.91
N THR A 38 -30.11 -48.11 -3.70
CA THR A 38 -29.47 -48.94 -2.66
C THR A 38 -29.19 -50.39 -3.05
N THR A 39 -28.25 -51.02 -2.33
CA THR A 39 -28.45 -52.38 -1.81
C THR A 39 -27.63 -52.62 -0.55
N ASP A 40 -28.19 -53.38 0.39
CA ASP A 40 -27.56 -53.74 1.66
C ASP A 40 -26.36 -54.70 1.49
N ASN A 41 -25.35 -54.59 2.35
CA ASN A 41 -25.20 -55.66 3.34
C ASN A 41 -24.30 -55.37 4.55
N SER A 42 -24.56 -56.21 5.54
CA SER A 42 -24.13 -56.26 6.93
C SER A 42 -22.66 -56.66 7.21
N MET A 43 -22.30 -56.45 8.48
CA MET A 43 -21.44 -57.31 9.33
C MET A 43 -19.89 -57.23 9.35
N ILE A 44 -19.40 -57.03 10.59
CA ILE A 44 -18.36 -57.81 11.32
C ILE A 44 -16.87 -57.37 11.31
N SER A 45 -16.45 -56.97 12.51
CA SER A 45 -15.20 -57.27 13.26
C SER A 45 -13.79 -56.86 12.77
N LYS A 46 -13.19 -56.02 13.62
CA LYS A 46 -11.96 -56.26 14.42
C LYS A 46 -10.58 -56.22 13.77
N ASP A 47 -9.65 -55.82 14.65
CA ASP A 47 -8.23 -56.19 14.69
C ASP A 47 -7.35 -55.60 13.56
N LYS A 48 -6.12 -55.12 13.79
CA LYS A 48 -5.33 -54.90 15.02
C LYS A 48 -4.03 -54.15 14.64
N ILE A 49 -3.35 -53.48 15.58
CA ILE A 49 -1.87 -53.52 15.84
C ILE A 49 -0.95 -53.34 14.59
N ASN A 50 -0.05 -52.35 14.47
CA ASN A 50 0.96 -51.88 15.44
C ASN A 50 1.67 -50.57 14.98
N LYS A 51 2.27 -49.75 15.85
CA LYS A 51 3.74 -49.61 16.15
C LYS A 51 4.66 -49.49 14.90
N GLU A 52 5.71 -48.65 14.84
CA GLU A 52 6.38 -47.75 15.82
C GLU A 52 7.39 -46.81 15.12
N ASN A 53 8.12 -46.00 15.90
CA ASN A 53 9.37 -45.26 15.57
C ASN A 53 9.21 -44.00 14.68
N GLU A 54 9.09 -42.78 15.22
CA GLU A 54 10.09 -41.97 15.95
C GLU A 54 11.49 -41.84 15.30
N ASN A 55 12.04 -40.61 15.42
CA ASN A 55 13.47 -40.23 15.39
C ASN A 55 14.18 -40.23 14.01
N ASN A 56 15.05 -39.27 13.64
CA ASN A 56 15.39 -37.97 14.24
C ASN A 56 15.99 -37.02 13.14
N SER A 57 16.24 -35.77 13.52
CA SER A 57 16.81 -34.66 12.76
C SER A 57 18.25 -34.81 12.21
N GLN A 58 18.63 -33.80 11.39
CA GLN A 58 19.97 -33.21 11.13
C GLN A 58 20.67 -33.49 9.79
N SER A 59 20.56 -32.48 8.91
CA SER A 59 21.66 -31.65 8.38
C SER A 59 22.99 -32.31 7.95
N THR A 60 23.29 -32.23 6.65
CA THR A 60 24.65 -31.97 6.13
C THR A 60 24.58 -31.15 4.82
N SER A 61 25.65 -30.41 4.54
CA SER A 61 25.81 -29.45 3.43
C SER A 61 27.01 -29.79 2.52
N GLN A 62 27.08 -29.18 1.32
CA GLN A 62 28.29 -29.09 0.44
C GLN A 62 28.71 -30.42 -0.26
N VAL A 63 29.41 -30.49 -1.40
CA VAL A 63 29.99 -29.51 -2.38
C VAL A 63 30.21 -30.20 -3.76
N MET A 64 30.24 -29.43 -4.86
CA MET A 64 31.09 -29.53 -6.10
C MET A 64 30.37 -28.74 -7.23
N SER A 65 30.83 -27.64 -7.84
CA SER A 65 32.11 -27.22 -8.46
C SER A 65 32.11 -27.33 -9.99
N ASP A 66 32.19 -26.17 -10.65
CA ASP A 66 32.85 -25.85 -11.92
C ASP A 66 32.84 -26.83 -13.11
N LEU A 67 32.41 -26.35 -14.29
CA LEU A 67 33.37 -25.84 -15.28
C LEU A 67 32.73 -25.08 -16.46
N THR A 68 33.58 -24.39 -17.21
CA THR A 68 33.25 -23.31 -18.15
C THR A 68 33.13 -23.74 -19.62
N LYS A 69 32.59 -22.80 -20.43
CA LYS A 69 33.09 -22.31 -21.75
C LYS A 69 32.30 -22.65 -23.05
N SER A 70 32.08 -21.55 -23.79
CA SER A 70 32.25 -21.39 -25.25
C SER A 70 31.05 -21.51 -26.21
N SER A 71 30.73 -20.34 -26.78
CA SER A 71 30.56 -20.06 -28.23
C SER A 71 29.50 -20.76 -29.10
N SER A 72 28.56 -19.94 -29.59
CA SER A 72 28.08 -19.83 -30.99
C SER A 72 27.55 -21.06 -31.75
N VAL A 73 26.34 -20.92 -32.34
CA VAL A 73 26.15 -20.80 -33.82
C VAL A 73 24.66 -20.62 -34.18
N GLN A 74 24.44 -20.06 -35.37
CA GLN A 74 23.21 -19.73 -36.10
C GLN A 74 21.97 -20.64 -35.91
N SER A 75 20.79 -20.02 -36.02
CA SER A 75 19.56 -20.64 -36.53
C SER A 75 19.28 -20.17 -37.96
N THR A 76 18.94 -21.08 -38.86
CA THR A 76 18.56 -20.83 -40.26
C THR A 76 17.05 -20.94 -40.48
N ASN A 77 16.51 -20.12 -41.41
CA ASN A 77 15.43 -20.36 -42.41
C ASN A 77 14.48 -21.57 -42.18
N SER A 78 13.15 -21.49 -42.25
CA SER A 78 12.23 -20.97 -43.31
C SER A 78 10.75 -21.05 -42.84
N ASN A 79 9.69 -20.48 -43.44
CA ASN A 79 9.50 -19.44 -44.49
C ASN A 79 8.04 -18.88 -44.47
N ASP A 80 7.83 -17.74 -45.16
CA ASP A 80 6.69 -17.29 -45.97
C ASP A 80 5.20 -17.32 -45.52
N LEU A 81 4.56 -16.13 -45.56
CA LEU A 81 3.69 -15.76 -46.71
C LEU A 81 3.37 -14.25 -46.81
N ASN A 82 3.41 -13.76 -48.05
CA ASN A 82 3.23 -12.40 -48.59
C ASN A 82 1.99 -11.57 -48.16
N ASN A 83 2.14 -10.23 -48.14
CA ASN A 83 1.71 -9.39 -49.29
C ASN A 83 2.19 -7.92 -49.28
N ASN A 84 2.36 -7.35 -50.48
CA ASN A 84 2.98 -6.04 -50.78
C ASN A 84 1.98 -4.91 -51.07
N SER A 85 2.40 -3.65 -50.89
CA SER A 85 2.20 -2.54 -51.86
C SER A 85 2.95 -1.24 -51.47
N LYS A 86 3.70 -0.66 -52.41
CA LYS A 86 4.32 0.69 -52.34
C LYS A 86 4.44 1.25 -53.78
N PRO A 87 4.12 2.53 -54.04
CA PRO A 87 4.29 3.12 -55.37
C PRO A 87 5.66 3.79 -55.58
N GLU A 88 6.15 3.72 -56.81
CA GLU A 88 7.26 4.54 -57.34
C GLU A 88 6.74 5.87 -57.92
N ILE A 89 7.62 6.87 -58.05
CA ILE A 89 7.36 8.08 -58.85
C ILE A 89 8.49 8.28 -59.87
N LYS A 90 8.09 8.58 -61.10
CA LYS A 90 8.94 8.60 -62.30
C LYS A 90 9.84 9.84 -62.39
N LYS A 91 11.01 9.64 -63.01
CA LYS A 91 11.89 10.69 -63.55
C LYS A 91 11.30 11.21 -64.88
N ILE A 92 11.38 12.51 -65.13
CA ILE A 92 11.04 13.15 -66.42
C ILE A 92 12.23 14.03 -66.83
N GLU A 93 12.59 13.98 -68.10
CA GLU A 93 13.64 14.78 -68.74
C GLU A 93 13.01 15.71 -69.79
N GLU A 94 13.66 16.86 -70.06
CA GLU A 94 13.72 17.64 -71.32
C GLU A 94 14.07 19.13 -71.04
N PRO A 95 14.56 19.92 -72.01
CA PRO A 95 15.63 19.61 -72.97
C PRO A 95 16.70 20.74 -73.00
N ALA A 96 17.75 20.58 -73.83
CA ALA A 96 18.79 21.59 -74.03
C ALA A 96 18.53 22.47 -75.26
N VAL A 97 18.77 23.79 -75.17
CA VAL A 97 18.82 24.73 -76.32
C VAL A 97 19.98 25.73 -76.19
N SER A 98 20.65 25.91 -77.33
CA SER A 98 21.81 26.74 -77.71
C SER A 98 22.28 27.93 -76.86
N GLU A 99 23.61 28.05 -76.79
CA GLU A 99 24.36 29.28 -76.50
C GLU A 99 24.02 30.44 -77.45
N LYS A 100 24.14 31.68 -76.96
CA LYS A 100 24.41 32.85 -77.81
C LYS A 100 25.45 33.76 -77.15
N LYS A 101 26.68 33.71 -77.66
CA LYS A 101 27.80 34.54 -77.23
C LYS A 101 27.63 35.96 -77.75
N THR A 102 27.54 36.95 -76.87
CA THR A 102 27.73 38.37 -77.23
C THR A 102 28.53 39.06 -76.15
N THR A 103 29.74 39.50 -76.52
CA THR A 103 30.68 40.20 -75.65
C THR A 103 30.28 41.65 -75.46
N VAL A 104 30.21 42.12 -74.21
CA VAL A 104 30.20 43.55 -73.88
C VAL A 104 31.23 43.83 -72.79
N ILE A 105 32.36 44.37 -73.23
CA ILE A 105 33.24 45.38 -72.59
C ILE A 105 33.39 45.32 -71.05
N ASN A 106 34.63 45.05 -70.60
CA ASN A 106 35.04 45.31 -69.22
C ASN A 106 35.15 46.82 -68.95
N GLU A 107 34.37 47.32 -67.99
CA GLU A 107 34.71 48.53 -67.24
C GLU A 107 35.06 48.17 -65.78
N PRO A 108 35.96 48.90 -65.12
CA PRO A 108 36.46 48.55 -63.80
C PRO A 108 35.39 48.83 -62.73
N LYS A 109 34.64 47.80 -62.33
CA LYS A 109 33.77 47.89 -61.16
C LYS A 109 34.61 48.11 -59.91
N ALA A 110 34.43 49.27 -59.29
CA ALA A 110 35.01 49.62 -58.00
C ALA A 110 34.74 48.53 -56.95
N ASN A 111 35.64 48.41 -55.98
CA ASN A 111 35.56 47.46 -54.85
C ASN A 111 34.17 47.46 -54.21
N ALA A 112 33.35 46.48 -54.57
CA ALA A 112 32.09 46.22 -53.89
C ALA A 112 32.45 45.65 -52.51
N VAL A 113 32.30 46.48 -51.47
CA VAL A 113 32.44 46.03 -50.07
C VAL A 113 31.36 44.97 -49.85
N GLU A 114 31.76 43.71 -49.73
CA GLU A 114 30.85 42.60 -49.48
C GLU A 114 30.14 42.83 -48.13
N VAL A 115 28.84 43.16 -48.18
CA VAL A 115 28.06 43.46 -46.98
C VAL A 115 27.71 42.15 -46.28
N LYS A 116 28.40 41.87 -45.17
CA LYS A 116 28.10 40.73 -44.31
C LYS A 116 26.70 40.89 -43.71
N ASN A 117 25.83 39.95 -44.05
CA ASN A 117 24.47 39.87 -43.54
C ASN A 117 24.07 38.38 -43.39
N GLY A 118 23.58 37.99 -42.22
CA GLY A 118 23.30 36.60 -41.88
C GLY A 118 24.47 35.87 -41.20
N TRP A 119 24.46 34.54 -41.33
CA TRP A 119 25.37 33.63 -40.63
C TRP A 119 26.76 33.56 -41.27
N TYR A 120 27.80 33.53 -40.44
CA TYR A 120 29.20 33.40 -40.87
C TYR A 120 29.94 32.41 -39.96
N SER A 121 30.77 31.54 -40.53
CA SER A 121 31.54 30.53 -39.78
C SER A 121 33.03 30.74 -39.98
N VAL A 122 33.79 30.77 -38.89
CA VAL A 122 35.26 30.90 -38.88
C VAL A 122 35.82 29.91 -37.87
N GLN A 123 36.67 28.98 -38.32
CA GLN A 123 37.34 28.00 -37.45
C GLN A 123 36.36 27.23 -36.53
N ASN A 124 35.19 26.85 -37.06
CA ASN A 124 34.05 26.21 -36.38
C ASN A 124 33.23 27.06 -35.40
N ASP A 125 33.63 28.32 -35.15
CA ASP A 125 32.80 29.29 -34.44
C ASP A 125 31.84 30.00 -35.40
N TRP A 126 30.59 30.15 -34.96
CA TRP A 126 29.54 30.84 -35.72
C TRP A 126 29.32 32.26 -35.19
N TYR A 127 29.03 33.17 -36.12
CA TYR A 127 28.76 34.58 -35.90
C TYR A 127 27.54 34.97 -36.73
N TYR A 128 26.85 36.05 -36.36
CA TYR A 128 25.78 36.62 -37.16
C TYR A 128 26.05 38.09 -37.41
N TYR A 129 25.86 38.56 -38.64
CA TYR A 129 26.04 39.96 -39.04
C TYR A 129 24.72 40.56 -39.52
N LYS A 130 24.50 41.84 -39.27
CA LYS A 130 23.45 42.65 -39.91
C LYS A 130 24.09 43.93 -40.44
N ASN A 131 24.04 44.16 -41.75
CA ASN A 131 24.63 45.34 -42.40
C ASN A 131 26.09 45.59 -41.94
N ASN A 132 26.96 44.59 -42.05
CA ASN A 132 28.34 44.58 -41.53
C ASN A 132 28.52 44.65 -40.00
N SER A 133 27.45 44.84 -39.20
CA SER A 133 27.53 44.85 -37.74
C SER A 133 27.38 43.45 -37.13
N MET A 134 28.42 42.97 -36.45
CA MET A 134 28.42 41.69 -35.74
C MET A 134 27.45 41.73 -34.54
N GLN A 135 26.51 40.80 -34.50
CA GLN A 135 25.52 40.71 -33.43
C GLN A 135 26.12 40.12 -32.15
N LYS A 136 25.59 40.57 -31.01
CA LYS A 136 26.03 40.22 -29.66
C LYS A 136 24.82 40.09 -28.74
N GLY A 137 24.90 39.25 -27.72
CA GLY A 137 23.79 38.94 -26.82
C GLY A 137 22.69 38.14 -27.52
N TRP A 138 21.44 38.36 -27.11
CA TRP A 138 20.28 37.64 -27.60
C TRP A 138 19.91 38.01 -29.04
N LEU A 139 19.70 37.00 -29.89
CA LEU A 139 19.19 37.15 -31.25
C LEU A 139 17.98 36.24 -31.46
N HIS A 140 16.84 36.82 -31.82
CA HIS A 140 15.72 36.07 -32.39
C HIS A 140 15.92 35.94 -33.91
N GLY A 141 15.88 34.72 -34.42
CA GLY A 141 16.09 34.40 -35.84
C GLY A 141 15.10 33.35 -36.32
N GLY A 142 14.12 33.77 -37.12
CA GLY A 142 12.99 32.91 -37.49
C GLY A 142 12.13 32.60 -36.27
N ASN A 143 12.03 31.32 -35.91
CA ASN A 143 11.29 30.83 -34.73
C ASN A 143 12.22 30.47 -33.54
N ASP A 144 13.54 30.61 -33.72
CA ASP A 144 14.56 30.18 -32.78
C ASP A 144 15.24 31.38 -32.10
N TRP A 145 15.71 31.17 -30.87
CA TRP A 145 16.59 32.10 -30.17
C TRP A 145 18.02 31.57 -30.15
N TYR A 146 18.96 32.49 -30.23
CA TYR A 146 20.40 32.27 -30.17
C TYR A 146 21.01 33.28 -29.20
N TYR A 147 22.16 32.97 -28.62
CA TYR A 147 22.94 33.91 -27.81
C TYR A 147 24.36 34.00 -28.36
N PHE A 148 24.88 35.21 -28.47
CA PHE A 148 26.23 35.50 -28.92
C PHE A 148 27.03 36.17 -27.80
N ASP A 149 28.27 35.75 -27.61
CA ASP A 149 29.19 36.26 -26.60
C ASP A 149 29.29 37.81 -26.69
N PRO A 150 29.00 38.55 -25.60
CA PRO A 150 29.04 40.02 -25.62
C PRO A 150 30.41 40.65 -25.89
N GLN A 151 31.51 39.92 -25.68
CA GLN A 151 32.87 40.39 -25.93
C GLN A 151 33.29 40.15 -27.38
N ASN A 152 33.20 38.90 -27.85
CA ASN A 152 33.78 38.45 -29.12
C ASN A 152 32.75 38.10 -30.22
N GLY A 153 31.45 38.05 -29.91
CA GLY A 153 30.39 37.77 -30.88
C GLY A 153 30.26 36.32 -31.35
N ARG A 154 30.94 35.35 -30.70
CA ARG A 154 30.80 33.92 -30.99
C ARG A 154 29.46 33.39 -30.49
N MET A 155 28.81 32.54 -31.27
CA MET A 155 27.56 31.87 -30.91
C MET A 155 27.78 30.92 -29.72
N HIS A 156 27.06 31.16 -28.64
CA HIS A 156 27.10 30.35 -27.43
C HIS A 156 26.44 28.98 -27.67
N LYS A 157 26.97 27.95 -27.02
CA LYS A 157 26.51 26.57 -27.10
C LYS A 157 26.47 25.95 -25.70
N LYS A 158 25.65 24.93 -25.51
CA LYS A 158 25.39 24.27 -24.22
C LYS A 158 24.87 25.26 -23.16
N TRP A 159 25.17 25.01 -21.90
CA TRP A 159 24.68 25.76 -20.74
C TRP A 159 25.13 27.22 -20.72
N LEU A 160 24.20 28.13 -20.45
CA LEU A 160 24.42 29.55 -20.18
C LEU A 160 23.62 29.94 -18.94
N GLN A 161 24.27 30.62 -17.98
CA GLN A 161 23.56 31.30 -16.89
C GLN A 161 23.31 32.75 -17.30
N GLY A 162 22.04 33.15 -17.37
CA GLY A 162 21.60 34.51 -17.68
C GLY A 162 20.89 35.13 -16.48
N GLY A 163 21.61 35.91 -15.68
CA GLY A 163 21.09 36.41 -14.40
C GLY A 163 20.83 35.24 -13.44
N ASN A 164 19.58 35.10 -13.01
CA ASN A 164 19.14 34.02 -12.10
C ASN A 164 18.67 32.76 -12.84
N ASP A 165 18.52 32.81 -14.17
CA ASP A 165 17.97 31.73 -14.98
C ASP A 165 19.09 30.96 -15.72
N TRP A 166 18.83 29.68 -15.98
CA TRP A 166 19.68 28.84 -16.81
C TRP A 166 19.02 28.56 -18.16
N TYR A 167 19.83 28.53 -19.20
CA TYR A 167 19.45 28.22 -20.57
C TYR A 167 20.39 27.13 -21.10
N TYR A 168 19.92 26.36 -22.08
CA TYR A 168 20.76 25.44 -22.84
C TYR A 168 20.63 25.74 -24.32
N PHE A 169 21.75 25.85 -25.03
CA PHE A 169 21.79 26.02 -26.47
C PHE A 169 22.30 24.73 -27.12
N ASN A 170 21.63 24.27 -28.18
CA ASN A 170 21.98 23.04 -28.89
C ASN A 170 23.46 23.06 -29.31
N SER A 171 24.21 22.01 -28.98
CA SER A 171 25.66 21.94 -29.19
C SER A 171 26.09 21.96 -30.67
N ILE A 172 25.19 21.62 -31.58
CA ILE A 172 25.44 21.61 -33.02
C ILE A 172 25.08 22.97 -33.61
N ASN A 173 23.80 23.35 -33.53
CA ASN A 173 23.23 24.50 -34.27
C ASN A 173 23.00 25.77 -33.42
N GLY A 174 23.26 25.74 -32.12
CA GLY A 174 23.16 26.90 -31.23
C GLY A 174 21.74 27.39 -30.93
N ARG A 175 20.69 26.68 -31.34
CA ARG A 175 19.30 27.04 -31.00
C ARG A 175 19.03 26.85 -29.51
N MET A 176 18.34 27.80 -28.90
CA MET A 176 17.89 27.71 -27.50
C MET A 176 16.92 26.53 -27.31
N GLN A 177 17.20 25.70 -26.31
CA GLN A 177 16.38 24.56 -25.94
C GLN A 177 15.04 25.02 -25.36
N LYS A 178 14.00 24.27 -25.71
CA LYS A 178 12.62 24.40 -25.21
C LYS A 178 12.11 23.00 -24.87
N ASN A 179 11.19 22.90 -23.92
CA ASN A 179 10.66 21.63 -23.41
C ASN A 179 11.78 20.72 -22.86
N TRP A 180 11.57 19.40 -22.95
CA TRP A 180 12.46 18.37 -22.42
C TRP A 180 13.84 18.35 -23.09
N LEU A 181 14.86 18.07 -22.28
CA LEU A 181 16.22 17.76 -22.69
C LEU A 181 16.74 16.60 -21.85
N GLN A 182 17.28 15.56 -22.49
CA GLN A 182 18.10 14.56 -21.81
C GLN A 182 19.57 14.99 -21.84
N GLY A 183 20.15 15.23 -20.66
CA GLY A 183 21.55 15.58 -20.48
C GLY A 183 22.28 14.45 -19.76
N GLY A 184 22.90 13.54 -20.53
CA GLY A 184 23.49 12.32 -19.97
C GLY A 184 22.41 11.41 -19.37
N ASN A 185 22.52 11.11 -18.08
CA ASN A 185 21.59 10.26 -17.35
C ASN A 185 20.40 11.01 -16.73
N ASP A 186 20.38 12.35 -16.84
CA ASP A 186 19.38 13.21 -16.21
C ASP A 186 18.50 13.92 -17.24
N TRP A 187 17.32 14.32 -16.80
CA TRP A 187 16.35 15.08 -17.59
C TRP A 187 16.17 16.48 -17.03
N TYR A 188 15.96 17.42 -17.93
CA TYR A 188 15.71 18.83 -17.67
C TYR A 188 14.49 19.26 -18.48
N TYR A 189 13.80 20.29 -18.02
CA TYR A 189 12.71 20.91 -18.78
C TYR A 189 12.96 22.41 -18.90
N PHE A 190 12.83 22.95 -20.11
CA PHE A 190 12.98 24.37 -20.40
C PHE A 190 11.63 24.95 -20.79
N ASN A 191 11.30 26.15 -20.29
CA ASN A 191 10.04 26.83 -20.58
C ASN A 191 9.81 26.94 -22.10
N PRO A 192 8.65 26.53 -22.65
CA PRO A 192 8.43 26.51 -24.10
C PRO A 192 8.52 27.88 -24.77
N THR A 193 8.24 28.95 -24.03
CA THR A 193 8.23 30.32 -24.51
C THR A 193 9.57 30.99 -24.26
N SER A 194 10.02 31.05 -23.00
CA SER A 194 11.21 31.82 -22.60
C SER A 194 12.52 31.04 -22.65
N GLY A 195 12.49 29.70 -22.68
CA GLY A 195 13.68 28.85 -22.61
C GLY A 195 14.36 28.78 -21.24
N HIS A 196 13.74 29.31 -20.18
CA HIS A 196 14.29 29.24 -18.83
C HIS A 196 14.21 27.79 -18.31
N MET A 197 15.29 27.28 -17.72
CA MET A 197 15.30 25.98 -17.07
C MET A 197 14.31 25.95 -15.90
N LYS A 198 13.46 24.92 -15.89
CA LYS A 198 12.47 24.71 -14.85
C LYS A 198 13.10 24.04 -13.64
N THR A 199 12.86 24.63 -12.48
CA THR A 199 13.12 24.03 -11.17
C THR A 199 11.81 23.85 -10.40
N ASN A 200 11.87 23.06 -9.32
CA ASN A 200 10.74 22.70 -8.46
C ASN A 200 9.61 22.00 -9.24
N TRP A 201 8.38 22.08 -8.73
CA TRP A 201 7.20 21.44 -9.29
C TRP A 201 6.83 21.93 -10.70
N LEU A 202 6.55 20.98 -11.59
CA LEU A 202 5.97 21.19 -12.92
C LEU A 202 4.77 20.27 -13.09
N GLN A 203 3.63 20.82 -13.52
CA GLN A 203 2.53 20.02 -14.05
C GLN A 203 2.68 19.93 -15.58
N GLY A 204 2.78 18.71 -16.10
CA GLY A 204 2.86 18.41 -17.53
C GLY A 204 1.65 17.59 -17.95
N GLY A 205 0.60 18.25 -18.43
CA GLY A 205 -0.70 17.60 -18.67
C GLY A 205 -1.33 17.11 -17.37
N ASN A 206 -1.56 15.80 -17.27
CA ASN A 206 -2.12 15.18 -16.07
C ASN A 206 -1.04 14.76 -15.05
N ASP A 207 0.23 14.74 -15.46
CA ASP A 207 1.35 14.27 -14.64
C ASP A 207 2.04 15.41 -13.92
N TRP A 208 2.62 15.10 -12.76
CA TRP A 208 3.45 16.02 -11.99
C TRP A 208 4.90 15.54 -11.99
N TYR A 209 5.81 16.50 -12.05
CA TYR A 209 7.25 16.29 -12.00
C TYR A 209 7.84 17.25 -10.97
N TYR A 210 8.97 16.87 -10.39
CA TYR A 210 9.76 17.76 -9.55
C TYR A 210 11.18 17.85 -10.12
N PHE A 211 11.72 19.06 -10.23
CA PHE A 211 13.08 19.31 -10.65
C PHE A 211 13.87 19.88 -9.48
N ASN A 212 15.08 19.36 -9.23
CA ASN A 212 15.92 19.77 -8.13
C ASN A 212 16.16 21.31 -8.16
N PRO A 213 15.97 22.04 -7.04
CA PRO A 213 16.00 23.51 -7.05
C PRO A 213 17.32 24.14 -7.47
N GLN A 214 18.45 23.44 -7.27
CA GLN A 214 19.80 23.96 -7.52
C GLN A 214 20.34 23.54 -8.89
N SER A 215 20.10 22.30 -9.30
CA SER A 215 20.68 21.71 -10.52
C SER A 215 19.70 21.59 -11.69
N GLY A 216 18.39 21.65 -11.44
CA GLY A 216 17.36 21.42 -12.47
C GLY A 216 17.23 19.96 -12.92
N HIS A 217 17.89 19.00 -12.26
CA HIS A 217 17.73 17.57 -12.57
C HIS A 217 16.32 17.09 -12.18
N MET A 218 15.67 16.32 -13.05
CA MET A 218 14.38 15.68 -12.77
C MET A 218 14.50 14.64 -11.65
N GLN A 219 13.66 14.78 -10.62
CA GLN A 219 13.55 13.87 -9.51
C GLN A 219 13.01 12.50 -9.94
N ARG A 220 13.56 11.46 -9.33
CA ARG A 220 13.16 10.06 -9.47
C ARG A 220 13.17 9.40 -8.10
N ASN A 221 12.40 8.34 -7.91
CA ASN A 221 12.22 7.65 -6.63
C ASN A 221 11.67 8.60 -5.53
N TRP A 222 11.95 8.28 -4.26
CA TRP A 222 11.48 9.04 -3.11
C TRP A 222 12.03 10.47 -3.04
N LEU A 223 11.18 11.40 -2.65
CA LEU A 223 11.50 12.78 -2.30
C LEU A 223 10.80 13.14 -0.99
N GLN A 224 11.54 13.71 -0.04
CA GLN A 224 10.94 14.39 1.10
C GLN A 224 10.71 15.86 0.74
N GLY A 225 9.45 16.29 0.68
CA GLY A 225 9.05 17.67 0.45
C GLY A 225 8.42 18.25 1.71
N GLY A 226 9.20 18.96 2.51
CA GLY A 226 8.75 19.44 3.83
C GLY A 226 8.48 18.27 4.78
N ASN A 227 7.24 18.16 5.26
CA ASN A 227 6.81 17.10 6.18
C ASN A 227 6.30 15.83 5.47
N ASP A 228 6.11 15.93 4.15
CA ASP A 228 5.50 14.92 3.31
C ASP A 228 6.53 14.18 2.46
N TRP A 229 6.18 12.97 2.06
CA TRP A 229 6.97 12.16 1.14
C TRP A 229 6.20 11.94 -0.15
N TYR A 230 6.92 11.99 -1.25
CA TYR A 230 6.42 11.74 -2.60
C TYR A 230 7.29 10.64 -3.22
N TYR A 231 6.72 9.90 -4.18
CA TYR A 231 7.49 8.96 -4.99
C TYR A 231 7.35 9.34 -6.46
N PHE A 232 8.47 9.42 -7.17
CA PHE A 232 8.51 9.67 -8.62
C PHE A 232 8.96 8.39 -9.33
N ASN A 233 8.30 8.05 -10.44
CA ASN A 233 8.62 6.88 -11.24
C ASN A 233 10.10 6.91 -11.67
N PRO A 234 10.89 5.83 -11.44
CA PRO A 234 12.33 5.82 -11.70
C PRO A 234 12.71 5.94 -13.19
N THR A 235 11.79 5.64 -14.10
CA THR A 235 12.02 5.66 -15.54
C THR A 235 11.64 7.00 -16.16
N ASN A 236 10.42 7.49 -15.92
CA ASN A 236 9.87 8.67 -16.59
C ASN A 236 9.71 9.91 -15.68
N GLY A 237 9.94 9.79 -14.36
CA GLY A 237 9.85 10.91 -13.43
C GLY A 237 8.44 11.40 -13.12
N HIS A 238 7.38 10.69 -13.54
CA HIS A 238 6.01 11.03 -13.17
C HIS A 238 5.79 10.80 -11.68
N MET A 239 5.14 11.73 -10.98
CA MET A 239 4.74 11.57 -9.58
C MET A 239 3.73 10.42 -9.46
N TRP A 240 4.08 9.43 -8.66
CA TRP A 240 3.27 8.25 -8.39
C TRP A 240 2.11 8.59 -7.45
N LYS A 241 0.99 7.89 -7.64
CA LYS A 241 -0.24 8.06 -6.90
C LYS A 241 -0.87 6.70 -6.62
N LYS A 242 -1.67 6.63 -5.55
CA LYS A 242 -2.28 5.40 -5.01
C LYS A 242 -1.21 4.39 -4.58
N TRP A 243 -1.51 3.10 -4.71
CA TRP A 243 -0.66 2.01 -4.26
C TRP A 243 0.70 1.98 -4.94
N LEU A 244 1.75 1.79 -4.14
CA LEU A 244 3.14 1.59 -4.55
C LEU A 244 3.71 0.37 -3.82
N GLN A 245 4.24 -0.59 -4.58
CA GLN A 245 5.05 -1.67 -4.02
C GLN A 245 6.53 -1.28 -4.08
N GLY A 246 7.14 -1.05 -2.91
CA GLY A 246 8.56 -0.75 -2.75
C GLY A 246 9.31 -1.99 -2.26
N GLY A 247 9.70 -2.85 -3.20
CA GLY A 247 10.30 -4.16 -2.87
C GLY A 247 9.28 -5.08 -2.20
N LYS A 248 9.51 -5.43 -0.93
CA LYS A 248 8.56 -6.23 -0.12
C LYS A 248 7.51 -5.40 0.62
N ASP A 249 7.74 -4.09 0.74
CA ASP A 249 6.89 -3.19 1.52
C ASP A 249 5.85 -2.49 0.61
N TRP A 250 4.68 -2.21 1.15
CA TRP A 250 3.63 -1.45 0.45
C TRP A 250 3.46 -0.06 1.04
N TYR A 251 3.15 0.90 0.18
CA TYR A 251 2.89 2.30 0.50
C TYR A 251 1.65 2.75 -0.27
N TYR A 252 1.00 3.82 0.21
CA TYR A 252 -0.05 4.51 -0.52
C TYR A 252 0.33 5.99 -0.64
N LEU A 253 0.33 6.53 -1.86
CA LEU A 253 0.50 7.94 -2.14
C LEU A 253 -0.91 8.51 -2.39
N ASP A 254 -1.28 9.63 -1.78
CA ASP A 254 -2.61 10.18 -1.94
C ASP A 254 -2.94 10.45 -3.42
N SER A 255 -4.18 10.17 -3.80
CA SER A 255 -4.65 10.25 -5.18
C SER A 255 -4.73 11.68 -5.73
N VAL A 256 -4.85 12.69 -4.86
CA VAL A 256 -4.96 14.10 -5.24
C VAL A 256 -3.59 14.77 -5.23
N ASN A 257 -2.91 14.78 -4.09
CA ASN A 257 -1.67 15.53 -3.89
C ASN A 257 -0.38 14.69 -3.94
N GLY A 258 -0.47 13.35 -3.93
CA GLY A 258 0.70 12.45 -3.98
C GLY A 258 1.45 12.26 -2.66
N HIS A 259 0.93 12.77 -1.54
CA HIS A 259 1.57 12.64 -0.22
C HIS A 259 1.49 11.20 0.28
N MET A 260 2.58 10.66 0.82
CA MET A 260 2.62 9.33 1.40
C MET A 260 1.73 9.23 2.65
N GLN A 261 0.79 8.27 2.61
CA GLN A 261 -0.13 7.97 3.68
C GLN A 261 0.60 7.54 4.97
N LYS A 262 0.04 7.99 6.09
CA LYS A 262 0.41 7.62 7.46
C LYS A 262 -0.86 7.33 8.25
N GLY A 263 -0.82 6.39 9.19
CA GLY A 263 -2.01 5.95 9.93
C GLY A 263 -3.05 5.27 9.03
N TRP A 264 -4.32 5.47 9.38
CA TRP A 264 -5.47 4.81 8.73
C TRP A 264 -5.74 5.26 7.30
N LEU A 265 -6.11 4.30 6.45
CA LEU A 265 -6.66 4.51 5.10
C LEU A 265 -7.92 3.65 4.94
N GLN A 266 -9.03 4.27 4.51
CA GLN A 266 -10.24 3.54 4.16
C GLN A 266 -10.15 3.04 2.70
N GLY A 267 -10.21 1.72 2.52
CA GLY A 267 -10.44 1.08 1.23
C GLY A 267 -11.93 0.88 0.95
N ILE A 268 -12.26 0.20 -0.14
CA ILE A 268 -13.66 -0.01 -0.57
C ILE A 268 -14.49 -0.77 0.48
N ASN A 269 -13.93 -1.84 1.06
CA ASN A 269 -14.61 -2.73 2.03
C ASN A 269 -13.73 -3.10 3.24
N THR A 270 -12.61 -2.39 3.45
CA THR A 270 -11.63 -2.72 4.49
C THR A 270 -10.81 -1.48 4.86
N TRP A 271 -10.06 -1.58 5.95
CA TRP A 271 -9.13 -0.55 6.39
C TRP A 271 -7.69 -1.05 6.25
N TYR A 272 -6.78 -0.13 6.00
CA TYR A 272 -5.34 -0.35 6.02
C TYR A 272 -4.71 0.60 7.04
N TYR A 273 -3.57 0.22 7.61
CA TYR A 273 -2.83 1.07 8.54
C TYR A 273 -1.37 1.18 8.08
N PHE A 274 -0.87 2.41 8.00
CA PHE A 274 0.48 2.74 7.57
C PHE A 274 1.29 3.32 8.73
N ASN A 275 2.53 2.88 8.88
CA ASN A 275 3.40 3.32 9.96
C ASN A 275 3.64 4.85 9.91
N TYR A 276 3.40 5.54 11.02
CA TYR A 276 3.53 7.01 11.08
C TYR A 276 4.93 7.54 10.76
N TYR A 277 6.00 6.75 11.01
CA TYR A 277 7.38 7.17 10.79
C TYR A 277 7.84 6.96 9.36
N ASN A 278 7.56 5.78 8.77
CA ASN A 278 8.12 5.37 7.48
C ASN A 278 7.08 5.09 6.38
N GLY A 279 5.79 5.22 6.65
CA GLY A 279 4.71 5.05 5.68
C GLY A 279 4.52 3.62 5.14
N LYS A 280 5.18 2.61 5.73
CA LYS A 280 4.98 1.22 5.35
C LYS A 280 3.61 0.72 5.84
N MET A 281 2.87 0.06 4.97
CA MET A 281 1.65 -0.66 5.34
C MET A 281 1.99 -1.77 6.33
N TYR A 282 1.21 -1.89 7.39
CA TYR A 282 1.25 -3.05 8.27
C TYR A 282 0.69 -4.27 7.51
N SER A 283 1.38 -5.41 7.57
CA SER A 283 0.91 -6.67 7.00
C SER A 283 1.41 -7.85 7.82
N ASN A 284 0.56 -8.87 7.95
CA ASN A 284 0.77 -10.07 8.78
C ASN A 284 1.33 -9.76 10.19
N THR A 285 0.73 -8.81 10.90
CA THR A 285 1.22 -8.35 12.20
C THR A 285 0.10 -7.80 13.08
N PHE A 286 0.23 -8.01 14.39
CA PHE A 286 -0.56 -7.31 15.40
C PHE A 286 -0.04 -5.88 15.56
N PHE A 287 -0.93 -4.98 16.02
CA PHE A 287 -0.59 -3.63 16.44
C PHE A 287 -1.66 -3.05 17.37
N ASN A 288 -1.34 -1.95 18.04
CA ASN A 288 -2.29 -1.15 18.81
C ASN A 288 -2.36 0.27 18.25
N ASP A 289 -3.57 0.81 18.11
CA ASP A 289 -3.80 2.22 17.76
C ASP A 289 -4.96 2.78 18.60
N GLY A 290 -4.82 4.01 19.10
CA GLY A 290 -5.82 4.64 19.97
C GLY A 290 -6.11 3.92 21.30
N GLY A 291 -5.34 2.89 21.65
CA GLY A 291 -5.58 1.98 22.77
C GLY A 291 -6.24 0.65 22.38
N GLN A 292 -6.66 0.47 21.13
CA GLN A 292 -7.35 -0.74 20.65
C GLN A 292 -6.43 -1.73 19.94
N THR A 293 -6.70 -3.02 20.11
CA THR A 293 -5.97 -4.12 19.46
C THR A 293 -6.44 -4.35 18.02
N TYR A 294 -5.49 -4.51 17.11
CA TYR A 294 -5.73 -4.80 15.70
C TYR A 294 -4.74 -5.85 15.17
N PHE A 295 -5.13 -6.52 14.09
CA PHE A 295 -4.22 -7.34 13.27
C PHE A 295 -4.37 -6.95 11.80
N ALA A 296 -3.25 -6.67 11.14
CA ALA A 296 -3.21 -6.52 9.70
C ALA A 296 -2.93 -7.89 9.07
N ALA A 297 -3.83 -8.37 8.21
CA ALA A 297 -3.64 -9.60 7.45
C ALA A 297 -2.47 -9.48 6.46
N LEU A 298 -2.09 -10.57 5.78
CA LEU A 298 -1.03 -10.56 4.77
C LEU A 298 -1.30 -9.56 3.62
N SER A 299 -2.57 -9.34 3.27
CA SER A 299 -2.99 -8.33 2.29
C SER A 299 -2.98 -6.89 2.81
N GLY A 300 -2.69 -6.68 4.10
CA GLY A 300 -2.82 -5.40 4.80
C GLY A 300 -4.22 -5.08 5.33
N ASN A 301 -5.23 -5.90 5.02
CA ASN A 301 -6.58 -5.73 5.53
C ASN A 301 -6.55 -5.76 7.06
N VAL A 302 -7.02 -4.69 7.71
CA VAL A 302 -7.04 -4.59 9.16
C VAL A 302 -8.32 -5.20 9.72
N HIS A 303 -8.13 -6.02 10.74
CA HIS A 303 -9.15 -6.66 11.54
C HIS A 303 -9.03 -6.23 13.02
N SER A 304 -10.14 -6.28 13.73
CA SER A 304 -10.24 -6.05 15.18
C SER A 304 -11.12 -7.13 15.81
N PRO A 305 -11.03 -7.36 17.13
CA PRO A 305 -11.96 -8.24 17.83
C PRO A 305 -13.41 -7.82 17.58
N LYS A 306 -14.27 -8.79 17.30
CA LYS A 306 -15.72 -8.61 17.13
C LYS A 306 -16.42 -9.19 18.34
N TYR A 307 -17.41 -8.48 18.86
CA TYR A 307 -18.23 -8.97 19.96
C TYR A 307 -19.01 -10.24 19.56
N VAL A 308 -19.10 -11.20 20.47
CA VAL A 308 -19.89 -12.44 20.33
C VAL A 308 -20.58 -12.71 21.67
N SER A 309 -21.90 -12.88 21.60
CA SER A 309 -22.73 -13.21 22.77
C SER A 309 -22.69 -14.72 23.07
N GLN A 310 -22.77 -15.10 24.34
CA GLN A 310 -23.07 -16.49 24.72
C GLN A 310 -24.55 -16.86 24.49
N TRP A 311 -25.40 -15.90 24.16
CA TRP A 311 -26.83 -16.09 23.90
C TRP A 311 -27.18 -16.14 22.40
N ILE A 312 -26.36 -15.51 21.55
CA ILE A 312 -26.62 -15.32 20.11
C ILE A 312 -25.33 -15.65 19.31
N PRO A 313 -25.39 -16.53 18.29
CA PRO A 313 -26.59 -17.13 17.67
C PRO A 313 -27.11 -18.40 18.34
N VAL A 314 -26.37 -18.95 19.32
CA VAL A 314 -26.75 -20.19 20.02
C VAL A 314 -26.82 -19.89 21.51
N ARG A 315 -27.95 -20.22 22.14
CA ARG A 315 -28.22 -19.93 23.55
C ARG A 315 -27.47 -20.89 24.48
N ALA A 316 -26.35 -20.44 25.04
CA ALA A 316 -25.49 -21.20 25.94
C ALA A 316 -25.28 -20.45 27.28
N PRO A 317 -26.09 -20.76 28.33
CA PRO A 317 -25.95 -20.14 29.65
C PRO A 317 -24.54 -20.22 30.25
N GLU A 318 -23.82 -21.35 30.07
CA GLU A 318 -22.43 -21.50 30.52
C GLU A 318 -21.45 -21.39 29.34
N GLY A 319 -21.80 -20.60 28.31
CA GLY A 319 -21.08 -20.49 27.04
C GLY A 319 -19.98 -19.43 26.99
N CYS A 320 -19.77 -18.66 28.07
CA CYS A 320 -18.86 -17.51 28.09
C CYS A 320 -17.45 -17.81 27.50
N THR A 321 -16.93 -19.02 27.73
CA THR A 321 -15.64 -19.48 27.21
C THR A 321 -15.56 -19.49 25.68
N ILE A 322 -16.50 -20.13 25.00
CA ILE A 322 -16.46 -20.28 23.53
C ILE A 322 -16.86 -18.99 22.83
N ALA A 323 -17.80 -18.22 23.41
CA ALA A 323 -18.08 -16.86 22.96
C ALA A 323 -16.79 -16.00 23.02
N SER A 324 -16.08 -16.01 24.15
CA SER A 324 -14.81 -15.29 24.32
C SER A 324 -13.71 -15.76 23.37
N ILE A 325 -13.56 -17.07 23.12
CA ILE A 325 -12.62 -17.57 22.11
C ILE A 325 -13.00 -17.10 20.70
N ALA A 326 -14.29 -17.07 20.35
CA ALA A 326 -14.73 -16.55 19.05
C ALA A 326 -14.41 -15.05 18.90
N MET A 327 -14.57 -14.25 19.96
CA MET A 327 -14.13 -12.84 19.97
C MET A 327 -12.62 -12.72 19.80
N LEU A 328 -11.84 -13.51 20.55
CA LEU A 328 -10.39 -13.53 20.51
C LEU A 328 -9.85 -13.87 19.11
N MET A 329 -10.33 -14.97 18.51
CA MET A 329 -9.95 -15.41 17.15
C MET A 329 -10.34 -14.40 16.07
N SER A 330 -11.47 -13.71 16.22
CA SER A 330 -11.99 -12.81 15.17
C SER A 330 -11.05 -11.65 14.82
N ILE A 331 -10.07 -11.34 15.67
CA ILE A 331 -9.00 -10.38 15.34
C ILE A 331 -8.17 -10.81 14.13
N LYS A 332 -7.97 -12.12 13.88
CA LYS A 332 -7.27 -12.60 12.67
C LYS A 332 -8.23 -12.85 11.49
N GLY A 333 -9.50 -12.45 11.64
CA GLY A 333 -10.58 -12.76 10.69
C GLY A 333 -11.11 -14.19 10.80
N GLU A 334 -10.55 -15.02 11.70
CA GLU A 334 -10.95 -16.40 11.96
C GLU A 334 -12.36 -16.49 12.57
N ARG A 335 -13.04 -17.62 12.35
CA ARG A 335 -14.43 -17.81 12.81
C ARG A 335 -14.69 -19.26 13.22
N ILE A 336 -15.36 -19.45 14.36
CA ILE A 336 -16.01 -20.72 14.70
C ILE A 336 -17.29 -20.82 13.85
N THR A 337 -17.28 -21.70 12.83
CA THR A 337 -18.39 -21.84 11.87
C THR A 337 -19.61 -22.53 12.45
N ASN A 338 -19.41 -23.57 13.28
CA ASN A 338 -20.47 -24.27 13.99
C ASN A 338 -20.37 -24.03 15.50
N MET A 339 -20.97 -22.92 15.96
CA MET A 339 -20.94 -22.52 17.36
C MET A 339 -21.63 -23.55 18.28
N TYR A 340 -22.70 -24.20 17.82
CA TYR A 340 -23.38 -25.24 18.60
C TYR A 340 -22.46 -26.43 18.88
N ALA A 341 -21.74 -26.93 17.87
CA ALA A 341 -20.78 -28.00 18.04
C ALA A 341 -19.57 -27.57 18.91
N ALA A 342 -19.15 -26.30 18.82
CA ALA A 342 -18.09 -25.77 19.66
C ALA A 342 -18.50 -25.72 21.15
N TYR A 343 -19.75 -25.35 21.44
CA TYR A 343 -20.32 -25.46 22.79
C TYR A 343 -20.46 -26.92 23.24
N ALA A 344 -21.12 -27.77 22.44
CA ALA A 344 -21.45 -29.15 22.81
C ALA A 344 -20.21 -30.04 23.06
N ASN A 345 -19.06 -29.73 22.47
CA ASN A 345 -17.83 -30.51 22.62
C ASN A 345 -16.78 -29.85 23.53
N LEU A 346 -17.08 -28.70 24.15
CA LEU A 346 -16.18 -28.02 25.07
C LEU A 346 -15.92 -28.93 26.31
N PRO A 347 -14.66 -29.30 26.64
CA PRO A 347 -14.37 -30.21 27.73
C PRO A 347 -14.39 -29.49 29.10
N GLN A 348 -15.56 -28.98 29.46
CA GLN A 348 -15.88 -28.42 30.78
C GLN A 348 -16.75 -29.38 31.59
N SER A 349 -16.87 -29.14 32.90
CA SER A 349 -17.85 -29.84 33.74
C SER A 349 -19.26 -29.30 33.47
N GLY A 350 -20.24 -30.19 33.39
CA GLY A 350 -21.65 -29.82 33.26
C GLY A 350 -22.09 -29.45 31.84
N ASN A 351 -23.39 -29.26 31.68
CA ASN A 351 -24.02 -29.00 30.39
C ASN A 351 -24.03 -27.50 30.06
N VAL A 352 -23.32 -27.12 28.99
CA VAL A 352 -23.18 -25.73 28.51
C VAL A 352 -24.52 -25.03 28.23
N PHE A 353 -25.55 -25.78 27.82
CA PHE A 353 -26.86 -25.26 27.40
C PHE A 353 -27.88 -25.17 28.55
N THR A 354 -27.68 -25.89 29.66
CA THR A 354 -28.64 -25.95 30.78
C THR A 354 -28.05 -25.55 32.13
N GLY A 355 -26.73 -25.44 32.27
CA GLY A 355 -26.02 -25.22 33.55
C GLY A 355 -25.98 -26.45 34.45
N ALA A 356 -26.68 -27.54 34.10
CA ALA A 356 -26.78 -28.72 34.95
C ALA A 356 -25.42 -29.40 35.14
N GLY A 357 -25.01 -29.58 36.40
CA GLY A 357 -23.74 -30.23 36.76
C GLY A 357 -22.49 -29.38 36.50
N PHE A 358 -22.62 -28.07 36.28
CA PHE A 358 -21.47 -27.18 36.21
C PHE A 358 -20.77 -27.10 37.58
N THR A 359 -19.44 -27.15 37.60
CA THR A 359 -18.65 -27.17 38.86
C THR A 359 -17.37 -26.35 38.81
N THR A 360 -16.68 -26.34 37.66
CA THR A 360 -15.28 -25.88 37.55
C THR A 360 -14.99 -25.32 36.17
N ILE A 361 -14.00 -24.41 36.14
CA ILE A 361 -13.44 -23.81 34.93
C ILE A 361 -12.68 -24.86 34.13
N ILE A 362 -12.76 -24.81 32.79
CA ILE A 362 -11.81 -25.52 31.93
C ILE A 362 -10.38 -24.95 32.13
N PRO A 363 -9.38 -25.76 32.53
CA PRO A 363 -8.00 -25.30 32.66
C PRO A 363 -7.49 -24.74 31.32
N ALA A 364 -6.75 -23.62 31.36
CA ALA A 364 -6.30 -22.95 30.13
C ALA A 364 -5.44 -23.84 29.20
N SER A 365 -4.69 -24.81 29.74
CA SER A 365 -4.01 -25.84 28.96
C SER A 365 -4.97 -26.69 28.12
N ASN A 366 -6.11 -27.08 28.71
CA ASN A 366 -7.14 -27.90 28.09
C ASN A 366 -7.93 -27.05 27.08
N LEU A 367 -8.18 -25.78 27.40
CA LEU A 367 -8.81 -24.82 26.49
C LEU A 367 -7.94 -24.59 25.24
N VAL A 368 -6.64 -24.33 25.38
CA VAL A 368 -5.70 -24.21 24.25
C VAL A 368 -5.67 -25.50 23.42
N THR A 369 -5.61 -26.66 24.08
CA THR A 369 -5.64 -27.97 23.39
C THR A 369 -6.92 -28.17 22.60
N TYR A 370 -8.06 -27.74 23.15
CA TYR A 370 -9.35 -27.77 22.46
C TYR A 370 -9.37 -26.82 21.25
N VAL A 371 -8.98 -25.56 21.45
CA VAL A 371 -9.10 -24.46 20.46
C VAL A 371 -8.15 -24.62 19.28
N ARG A 372 -7.06 -25.39 19.41
CA ARG A 372 -6.15 -25.74 18.30
C ARG A 372 -6.79 -26.41 17.08
N ARG A 373 -8.04 -26.88 17.18
CA ARG A 373 -8.85 -27.32 16.02
C ARG A 373 -9.40 -26.16 15.16
N TYR A 374 -9.35 -24.93 15.68
CA TYR A 374 -9.87 -23.72 15.03
C TYR A 374 -8.78 -22.67 14.77
N SER A 375 -7.79 -22.55 15.66
CA SER A 375 -6.69 -21.58 15.57
C SER A 375 -5.40 -22.16 16.13
N SER A 376 -4.32 -22.18 15.35
CA SER A 376 -3.00 -22.66 15.77
C SER A 376 -2.34 -21.75 16.80
N ASP A 377 -2.69 -20.46 16.78
CA ASP A 377 -1.89 -19.39 17.36
C ASP A 377 -2.35 -19.00 18.77
N ILE A 378 -3.17 -19.87 19.37
CA ILE A 378 -3.73 -19.73 20.70
C ILE A 378 -2.76 -20.28 21.75
N VAL A 379 -2.41 -19.45 22.73
CA VAL A 379 -1.40 -19.74 23.76
C VAL A 379 -1.92 -19.51 25.17
N ASN A 380 -1.52 -20.37 26.11
CA ASN A 380 -1.85 -20.26 27.53
C ASN A 380 -0.88 -19.27 28.18
N ILE A 381 -1.43 -18.22 28.80
CA ILE A 381 -0.68 -17.19 29.52
C ILE A 381 -1.10 -17.10 31.00
N SER A 382 -1.73 -18.15 31.54
CA SER A 382 -2.05 -18.26 32.96
C SER A 382 -0.79 -18.13 33.82
N GLY A 383 -0.91 -17.44 34.96
CA GLY A 383 0.21 -17.00 35.80
C GLY A 383 0.72 -15.60 35.46
N SER A 384 0.26 -14.99 34.35
CA SER A 384 0.59 -13.61 33.99
C SER A 384 0.13 -12.58 35.02
N SER A 385 0.93 -11.54 35.21
CA SER A 385 0.50 -10.35 35.95
C SER A 385 -0.40 -9.46 35.09
N ILE A 386 -1.18 -8.55 35.70
CA ILE A 386 -1.96 -7.56 34.94
C ILE A 386 -1.04 -6.69 34.06
N SER A 387 0.16 -6.34 34.53
CA SER A 387 1.18 -5.65 33.72
C SER A 387 1.62 -6.47 32.50
N THR A 388 1.71 -7.79 32.63
CA THR A 388 1.98 -8.70 31.51
C THR A 388 0.82 -8.71 30.52
N LEU A 389 -0.44 -8.68 30.98
CA LEU A 389 -1.61 -8.55 30.10
C LEU A 389 -1.61 -7.21 29.35
N VAL A 390 -1.25 -6.11 30.01
CA VAL A 390 -1.07 -4.80 29.36
C VAL A 390 -0.04 -4.88 28.23
N ASN A 391 1.09 -5.56 28.43
CA ASN A 391 2.10 -5.73 27.39
C ASN A 391 1.54 -6.47 26.16
N TYR A 392 0.77 -7.56 26.34
CA TYR A 392 0.11 -8.24 25.22
C TYR A 392 -0.82 -7.28 24.46
N ILE A 393 -1.69 -6.58 25.17
CA ILE A 393 -2.70 -5.67 24.60
C ILE A 393 -2.05 -4.46 23.88
N GLN A 394 -0.96 -3.92 24.43
CA GLN A 394 -0.21 -2.83 23.80
C GLN A 394 0.56 -3.27 22.55
N ASN A 395 0.91 -4.56 22.43
CA ASN A 395 1.44 -5.15 21.20
C ASN A 395 0.33 -5.64 20.24
N GLY A 396 -0.94 -5.39 20.56
CA GLY A 396 -2.09 -5.72 19.72
C GLY A 396 -2.72 -7.08 19.96
N HIS A 397 -2.27 -7.84 20.96
CA HIS A 397 -2.79 -9.17 21.27
C HIS A 397 -3.93 -9.10 22.30
N PRO A 398 -5.21 -9.33 21.91
CA PRO A 398 -6.33 -9.41 22.85
C PRO A 398 -6.14 -10.57 23.84
N VAL A 399 -6.76 -10.50 25.01
CA VAL A 399 -6.58 -11.47 26.10
C VAL A 399 -7.93 -11.95 26.62
N LEU A 400 -8.19 -13.25 26.51
CA LEU A 400 -9.23 -13.92 27.29
C LEU A 400 -8.73 -14.11 28.72
N TYR A 401 -9.54 -13.73 29.71
CA TYR A 401 -9.32 -14.04 31.12
C TYR A 401 -10.59 -14.58 31.77
N TYR A 402 -10.43 -15.44 32.78
CA TYR A 402 -11.49 -15.78 33.70
C TYR A 402 -11.54 -14.80 34.88
N GLY A 403 -12.75 -14.31 35.17
CA GLY A 403 -13.04 -13.32 36.19
C GLY A 403 -14.36 -13.61 36.90
N TRP A 404 -14.96 -12.58 37.50
CA TRP A 404 -16.26 -12.70 38.17
C TRP A 404 -17.41 -12.28 37.24
N SER A 405 -18.56 -12.93 37.41
CA SER A 405 -19.82 -12.57 36.77
C SER A 405 -20.71 -11.65 37.61
N GLY A 406 -21.62 -10.92 36.95
CA GLY A 406 -22.78 -10.29 37.60
C GLY A 406 -23.99 -11.22 37.81
N TYR A 407 -24.09 -12.33 37.05
CA TYR A 407 -25.21 -13.28 37.11
C TYR A 407 -24.95 -14.54 37.95
N GLU A 408 -23.70 -14.86 38.28
CA GLU A 408 -23.35 -16.07 39.04
C GLU A 408 -23.82 -15.97 40.51
N ARG A 409 -25.05 -16.45 40.74
CA ARG A 409 -25.65 -16.60 42.08
C ARG A 409 -25.34 -17.96 42.72
N THR A 410 -24.94 -18.94 41.91
CA THR A 410 -24.88 -20.36 42.28
C THR A 410 -23.47 -20.84 42.63
N TYR A 411 -22.43 -20.25 42.03
CA TYR A 411 -21.04 -20.68 42.16
C TYR A 411 -20.17 -19.50 42.60
N TRP A 412 -19.54 -19.59 43.77
CA TRP A 412 -18.65 -18.55 44.31
C TRP A 412 -17.23 -18.66 43.72
N ASN A 413 -17.14 -18.94 42.42
CA ASN A 413 -15.90 -19.18 41.68
C ASN A 413 -15.71 -18.13 40.57
N ARG A 414 -14.45 -17.93 40.12
CA ARG A 414 -14.12 -17.02 39.01
C ARG A 414 -14.27 -17.72 37.65
N ASN A 415 -15.45 -18.20 37.29
CA ASN A 415 -15.63 -19.05 36.10
C ASN A 415 -16.16 -18.35 34.85
N HIS A 416 -16.32 -17.02 34.89
CA HIS A 416 -16.82 -16.25 33.75
C HIS A 416 -15.68 -15.74 32.85
N ALA A 417 -15.67 -16.16 31.58
CA ALA A 417 -14.68 -15.72 30.60
C ALA A 417 -15.08 -14.39 29.95
N LYS A 418 -14.13 -13.46 29.87
CA LYS A 418 -14.24 -12.15 29.20
C LYS A 418 -13.01 -11.91 28.34
N VAL A 419 -13.07 -10.95 27.41
CA VAL A 419 -11.94 -10.60 26.52
C VAL A 419 -11.53 -9.15 26.68
N ILE A 420 -10.28 -8.91 27.05
CA ILE A 420 -9.63 -7.60 26.95
C ILE A 420 -9.24 -7.37 25.49
N VAL A 421 -9.72 -6.27 24.90
CA VAL A 421 -9.55 -5.88 23.48
C VAL A 421 -8.87 -4.51 23.32
N GLY A 422 -8.39 -3.94 24.42
CA GLY A 422 -7.74 -2.63 24.43
C GLY A 422 -7.26 -2.21 25.82
N TYR A 423 -6.32 -1.27 25.83
CA TYR A 423 -5.78 -0.66 27.05
C TYR A 423 -5.36 0.79 26.77
N ARG A 424 -5.83 1.72 27.61
CA ARG A 424 -5.57 3.15 27.49
C ARG A 424 -5.67 3.82 28.85
N ASN A 425 -4.66 4.62 29.20
CA ASN A 425 -4.66 5.50 30.37
C ASN A 425 -5.07 4.78 31.69
N GLY A 426 -4.56 3.57 31.93
CA GLY A 426 -4.90 2.79 33.13
C GLY A 426 -6.25 2.05 33.10
N ASN A 427 -6.98 2.09 31.97
CA ASN A 427 -8.25 1.41 31.78
C ASN A 427 -8.14 0.33 30.70
N PHE A 428 -8.92 -0.72 30.85
CA PHE A 428 -8.99 -1.89 29.97
C PHE A 428 -10.31 -1.88 29.20
N HIS A 429 -10.26 -2.04 27.89
CA HIS A 429 -11.45 -2.25 27.07
C HIS A 429 -11.80 -3.73 27.09
N VAL A 430 -12.99 -4.08 27.56
CA VAL A 430 -13.41 -5.46 27.81
C VAL A 430 -14.74 -5.74 27.11
N TYR A 431 -14.76 -6.84 26.37
CA TYR A 431 -15.97 -7.50 25.91
C TYR A 431 -16.38 -8.58 26.92
N ASP A 432 -17.63 -8.52 27.38
CA ASP A 432 -18.25 -9.53 28.25
C ASP A 432 -19.35 -10.26 27.47
N PRO A 433 -19.25 -11.58 27.24
CA PRO A 433 -20.19 -12.31 26.39
C PRO A 433 -21.60 -12.48 26.97
N CYS A 434 -21.84 -12.12 28.24
CA CYS A 434 -23.12 -12.41 28.91
C CYS A 434 -24.28 -11.51 28.46
N TYR A 435 -24.07 -10.60 27.52
CA TYR A 435 -25.12 -9.71 27.04
C TYR A 435 -25.58 -10.15 25.65
N ASN A 436 -26.84 -9.86 25.30
CA ASN A 436 -27.39 -10.26 24.01
C ASN A 436 -26.72 -9.49 22.87
N HIS A 437 -26.39 -8.22 23.10
CA HIS A 437 -25.85 -7.30 22.10
C HIS A 437 -24.63 -6.54 22.64
N GLN A 438 -23.72 -6.18 21.74
CA GLN A 438 -22.46 -5.48 22.05
C GLN A 438 -22.65 -4.18 22.84
N TRP A 439 -23.81 -3.53 22.73
CA TRP A 439 -24.04 -2.21 23.32
C TRP A 439 -24.91 -2.26 24.59
N ASP A 440 -25.26 -3.46 25.07
CA ASP A 440 -26.09 -3.61 26.26
C ASP A 440 -25.39 -3.01 27.50
N PRO A 441 -26.10 -2.19 28.31
CA PRO A 441 -25.51 -1.46 29.42
C PRO A 441 -25.37 -2.31 30.70
N ALA A 442 -24.58 -1.79 31.64
CA ALA A 442 -24.50 -2.30 33.01
C ALA A 442 -25.89 -2.52 33.64
N GLY A 443 -26.01 -3.57 34.44
CA GLY A 443 -27.24 -3.98 35.13
C GLY A 443 -28.17 -4.89 34.33
N THR A 444 -27.91 -5.12 33.04
CA THR A 444 -28.83 -5.90 32.17
C THR A 444 -28.53 -7.40 32.10
N SER A 445 -27.38 -7.87 32.59
CA SER A 445 -27.00 -9.30 32.55
C SER A 445 -27.33 -10.07 33.84
N GLY A 446 -27.64 -9.39 34.93
CA GLY A 446 -27.95 -10.00 36.23
C GLY A 446 -27.76 -9.06 37.44
N GLY A 447 -27.06 -7.94 37.24
CA GLY A 447 -26.80 -6.90 38.24
C GLY A 447 -25.52 -7.12 39.06
N GLY A 448 -25.37 -6.31 40.12
CA GLY A 448 -24.23 -6.41 41.04
C GLY A 448 -22.94 -5.77 40.53
N LYS A 449 -21.87 -5.88 41.32
CA LYS A 449 -20.61 -5.12 41.12
C LYS A 449 -19.76 -5.50 39.91
N TYR A 450 -20.07 -6.62 39.26
CA TYR A 450 -19.30 -7.14 38.11
C TYR A 450 -20.05 -7.03 36.78
N ASP A 451 -21.37 -6.74 36.81
CA ASP A 451 -22.19 -6.40 35.64
C ASP A 451 -21.87 -4.96 35.21
N ARG A 452 -20.90 -4.80 34.29
CA ARG A 452 -20.43 -3.48 33.83
C ARG A 452 -20.93 -3.08 32.44
N GLY A 453 -21.50 -4.03 31.68
CA GLY A 453 -21.97 -3.88 30.30
C GLY A 453 -21.15 -4.71 29.31
N ALA A 454 -21.70 -4.89 28.11
CA ALA A 454 -21.20 -5.80 27.09
C ALA A 454 -19.86 -5.41 26.44
N ASP A 455 -19.68 -4.11 26.16
CA ASP A 455 -18.49 -3.52 25.53
C ASP A 455 -18.12 -2.24 26.30
N ARG A 456 -17.09 -2.34 27.16
CA ARG A 456 -16.86 -1.36 28.24
C ARG A 456 -15.40 -1.16 28.59
N TRP A 457 -15.07 0.09 28.91
CA TRP A 457 -13.83 0.43 29.59
C TRP A 457 -14.00 0.25 31.10
N ILE A 458 -13.12 -0.55 31.71
CA ILE A 458 -13.06 -0.82 33.15
C ILE A 458 -11.71 -0.36 33.71
N SER A 459 -11.65 0.03 34.98
CA SER A 459 -10.40 0.50 35.58
C SER A 459 -9.42 -0.65 35.86
N TRP A 460 -8.17 -0.33 36.14
CA TRP A 460 -7.20 -1.29 36.71
C TRP A 460 -7.73 -1.94 37.99
N GLY A 461 -8.38 -1.18 38.88
CA GLY A 461 -8.95 -1.70 40.11
C GLY A 461 -10.09 -2.69 39.87
N ASP A 462 -10.92 -2.44 38.85
CA ASP A 462 -11.97 -3.35 38.41
C ASP A 462 -11.39 -4.69 37.95
N LEU A 463 -10.43 -4.65 37.02
CA LEU A 463 -9.78 -5.87 36.51
C LEU A 463 -9.05 -6.62 37.64
N ALA A 464 -8.36 -5.92 38.54
CA ALA A 464 -7.68 -6.52 39.69
C ALA A 464 -8.63 -7.14 40.72
N SER A 465 -9.89 -6.69 40.80
CA SER A 465 -10.91 -7.33 41.64
C SER A 465 -11.38 -8.68 41.09
N GLU A 466 -11.25 -8.88 39.78
CA GLU A 466 -11.68 -10.08 39.05
C GLU A 466 -10.54 -11.06 38.78
N TYR A 467 -9.48 -10.61 38.11
CA TYR A 467 -8.40 -11.46 37.64
C TYR A 467 -7.40 -11.78 38.77
N ASN A 468 -7.15 -13.07 38.98
CA ASN A 468 -6.23 -13.60 40.01
C ASN A 468 -5.00 -14.31 39.41
N GLY A 469 -4.67 -14.08 38.14
CA GLY A 469 -3.61 -14.80 37.43
C GLY A 469 -4.05 -16.13 36.82
N SER A 470 -5.14 -16.76 37.28
CA SER A 470 -5.58 -18.05 36.76
C SER A 470 -6.37 -17.90 35.45
N GLY A 471 -6.21 -18.86 34.53
CA GLY A 471 -7.06 -18.98 33.35
C GLY A 471 -6.99 -17.79 32.40
N ALA A 472 -5.82 -17.55 31.80
CA ALA A 472 -5.65 -16.54 30.76
C ALA A 472 -5.10 -17.15 29.46
N VAL A 473 -5.65 -16.69 28.33
CA VAL A 473 -5.32 -17.17 26.97
C VAL A 473 -5.26 -15.97 26.03
N THR A 474 -4.33 -15.98 25.08
CA THR A 474 -4.20 -14.95 24.04
C THR A 474 -3.92 -15.60 22.68
N ILE A 475 -3.98 -14.80 21.62
CA ILE A 475 -3.68 -15.18 20.25
C ILE A 475 -2.46 -14.40 19.75
N VAL A 476 -1.49 -15.10 19.15
CA VAL A 476 -0.18 -14.55 18.75
C VAL A 476 0.10 -14.56 17.25
#